data_AF-A0A932J4H7-F1
#
_entry.id   AF-A0A932J4H7-F1
#
_cell.length_a   1.000
_cell.length_b   1.000
_cell.length_c   1.000
_cell.angle_alpha   90.00
_cell.angle_beta   90.00
_cell.angle_gamma   90.00
#
_symmetry.space_group_name_H-M   'P 1'
#
loop_
_entity.id
_entity.type
_entity.pdbx_description
1 polymer ?
#
loop_
_entity_poly.entity_id
_entity_poly.type
_entity_poly.pdbx_seq_one_letter_code
_entity_poly.pdbx_strand_id
1 'polypeptide(L)'
;MEEGGSRIRPKQVPASLGHRGQLAANMWVTVDELRALAHQTPQAVQPTEAATPESVIRQARKLYALGNSVRQIKTILEESKATPDQIEAALAEVRQLDRRKRESNQRSLWLMGSAGAMFFLLLAGVAAVVVLRPELRPSPATLRPGAPANGQPPAATAAPGFPNLNLPSVIPTDALATVAAQPTTGVQQGVGPEASKCPVTPVSAARLFGGEPDYWSENNDFGRAWVMLAASAPLTIRVPANMSAGYMRINEGLEMISVVGPATLTNVNFVTISCEQ
;
A
#
# COMPACT_ATOMS: atom_id res chain seq x y z
N MET A 1 -34.10 19.55 -14.86
CA MET A 1 -33.91 20.86 -14.22
C MET A 1 -34.39 20.69 -12.80
N GLU A 2 -33.60 21.07 -11.81
CA GLU A 2 -34.10 21.16 -10.44
C GLU A 2 -33.45 22.35 -9.71
N GLU A 3 -34.28 22.96 -8.85
CA GLU A 3 -34.13 24.13 -7.98
C GLU A 3 -33.21 25.27 -8.47
N GLY A 4 -33.82 26.33 -9.01
CA GLY A 4 -33.18 27.62 -9.24
C GLY A 4 -32.71 27.91 -10.68
N GLY A 5 -32.87 26.97 -11.63
CA GLY A 5 -32.72 27.24 -13.07
C GLY A 5 -31.28 27.51 -13.57
N SER A 6 -30.28 27.60 -12.70
CA SER A 6 -28.93 28.05 -13.06
C SER A 6 -27.96 26.93 -13.49
N ARG A 7 -28.35 25.66 -13.34
CA ARG A 7 -27.50 24.50 -13.66
C ARG A 7 -28.23 23.54 -14.59
N ILE A 8 -27.52 23.07 -15.61
CA ILE A 8 -28.00 22.09 -16.58
C ILE A 8 -27.15 20.83 -16.51
N ARG A 9 -27.78 19.68 -16.75
CA ARG A 9 -27.09 18.41 -16.97
C ARG A 9 -27.28 18.01 -18.43
N PRO A 10 -26.28 18.20 -19.30
CA PRO A 10 -26.41 17.86 -20.71
C PRO A 10 -26.45 16.33 -20.87
N LYS A 11 -27.60 15.79 -21.30
CA LYS A 11 -27.76 14.35 -21.57
C LYS A 11 -26.93 13.86 -22.75
N GLN A 12 -26.56 14.77 -23.65
CA GLN A 12 -25.74 14.50 -24.82
C GLN A 12 -24.76 15.66 -24.97
N VAL A 13 -23.47 15.33 -24.97
CA VAL A 13 -22.40 16.30 -25.20
C VAL A 13 -21.89 16.11 -26.62
N PRO A 14 -21.80 17.17 -27.45
CA PRO A 14 -21.27 17.08 -28.81
C PRO A 14 -19.90 16.41 -28.84
N ALA A 15 -19.68 15.50 -29.80
CA ALA A 15 -18.41 14.78 -29.94
C ALA A 15 -17.19 15.71 -30.11
N SER A 16 -17.41 16.96 -30.54
CA SER A 16 -16.39 18.00 -30.68
C SER A 16 -15.70 18.40 -29.37
N LEU A 17 -16.28 18.09 -28.19
CA LEU A 17 -15.69 18.39 -26.89
C LEU A 17 -14.73 17.29 -26.38
N GLY A 18 -14.57 16.20 -27.14
CA GLY A 18 -13.63 15.12 -26.84
C GLY A 18 -13.84 14.49 -25.47
N HIS A 19 -12.77 13.92 -24.89
CA HIS A 19 -12.81 13.20 -23.62
C HIS A 19 -13.24 14.10 -22.44
N ARG A 20 -12.90 15.40 -22.49
CA ARG A 20 -13.32 16.39 -21.49
C ARG A 20 -14.82 16.70 -21.54
N GLY A 21 -15.43 16.67 -22.74
CA GLY A 21 -16.88 16.77 -22.89
C GLY A 21 -17.62 15.60 -22.25
N GLN A 22 -17.06 14.40 -22.31
CA GLN A 22 -17.68 13.22 -21.67
C GLN A 22 -17.69 13.31 -20.14
N LEU A 23 -16.70 13.96 -19.52
CA LEU A 23 -16.69 14.23 -18.08
C LEU A 23 -17.84 15.17 -17.66
N ALA A 24 -18.22 16.11 -18.52
CA ALA A 24 -19.34 17.03 -18.26
C ALA A 24 -20.73 16.39 -18.44
N ALA A 25 -20.84 15.24 -19.11
CA ALA A 25 -22.12 14.58 -19.39
C ALA A 25 -22.87 14.10 -18.12
N ASN A 26 -22.14 13.97 -17.00
CA ASN A 26 -22.69 13.52 -15.72
C ASN A 26 -22.58 14.55 -14.59
N MET A 27 -22.08 15.75 -14.88
CA MET A 27 -21.95 16.83 -13.89
C MET A 27 -23.02 17.90 -14.09
N TRP A 28 -23.42 18.54 -13.00
CA TRP A 28 -24.24 19.75 -13.05
C TRP A 28 -23.32 20.94 -13.34
N VAL A 29 -23.49 21.53 -14.52
CA VAL A 29 -22.67 22.64 -14.98
C VAL A 29 -23.53 23.87 -15.26
N THR A 30 -22.98 25.04 -15.00
CA THR A 30 -23.59 26.32 -15.39
C THR A 30 -23.37 26.58 -16.88
N VAL A 31 -24.20 27.44 -17.48
CA VAL A 31 -24.05 27.82 -18.89
C VAL A 31 -22.70 28.51 -19.13
N ASP A 32 -22.20 29.26 -18.16
CA ASP A 32 -20.91 29.95 -18.27
C ASP A 32 -19.71 29.00 -18.19
N GLU A 33 -19.77 27.94 -17.37
CA GLU A 33 -18.77 26.87 -17.36
C GLU A 33 -18.77 26.09 -18.69
N LEU A 34 -19.94 25.82 -19.24
CA LEU A 34 -20.06 25.17 -20.56
C LEU A 34 -19.48 26.04 -21.68
N ARG A 35 -19.70 27.36 -21.61
CA ARG A 35 -19.15 28.35 -22.54
C ARG A 35 -17.63 28.50 -22.37
N ALA A 36 -17.12 28.48 -21.14
CA ALA A 36 -15.68 28.47 -20.87
C ALA A 36 -15.00 27.19 -21.40
N LEU A 37 -15.65 26.03 -21.29
CA LEU A 37 -15.18 24.78 -21.88
C LEU A 37 -15.19 24.82 -23.42
N ALA A 38 -16.19 25.46 -24.03
CA ALA A 38 -16.28 25.63 -25.47
C ALA A 38 -15.27 26.65 -26.05
N HIS A 39 -14.87 27.66 -25.24
CA HIS A 39 -13.85 28.65 -25.61
C HIS A 39 -12.42 28.24 -25.25
N GLN A 40 -12.24 27.13 -24.53
CA GLN A 40 -10.95 26.42 -24.54
C GLN A 40 -10.81 25.71 -25.87
N THR A 41 -10.40 26.47 -26.89
CA THR A 41 -9.81 25.94 -28.12
C THR A 41 -8.86 24.80 -27.71
N PRO A 42 -8.91 23.61 -28.33
CA PRO A 42 -7.90 22.59 -28.10
C PRO A 42 -6.56 23.30 -28.24
N GLN A 43 -5.78 23.38 -27.14
CA GLN A 43 -4.38 23.71 -27.29
C GLN A 43 -3.88 22.70 -28.31
N ALA A 44 -3.51 23.21 -29.47
CA ALA A 44 -3.00 22.42 -30.56
C ALA A 44 -2.02 21.43 -29.95
N VAL A 45 -2.32 20.14 -30.14
CA VAL A 45 -1.33 19.07 -30.02
C VAL A 45 -0.08 19.65 -30.63
N GLN A 46 0.91 19.95 -29.78
CA GLN A 46 2.20 20.42 -30.28
C GLN A 46 2.61 19.39 -31.33
N PRO A 47 2.97 19.85 -32.54
CA PRO A 47 3.24 18.95 -33.64
C PRO A 47 4.21 17.90 -33.13
N THR A 48 3.80 16.64 -33.26
CA THR A 48 4.58 15.43 -33.03
C THR A 48 6.01 15.67 -33.47
N GLU A 49 6.85 16.12 -32.55
CA GLU A 49 8.29 16.20 -32.77
C GLU A 49 8.68 14.75 -32.99
N ALA A 50 9.08 14.43 -34.22
CA ALA A 50 9.43 13.07 -34.62
C ALA A 50 10.26 12.46 -33.51
N ALA A 51 9.77 11.36 -32.91
CA ALA A 51 10.30 10.80 -31.68
C ALA A 51 11.81 10.64 -31.81
N THR A 52 12.56 11.60 -31.27
CA THR A 52 14.01 11.55 -31.31
C THR A 52 14.45 10.41 -30.39
N PRO A 53 15.54 9.70 -30.70
CA PRO A 53 16.01 8.62 -29.83
C PRO A 53 16.15 9.06 -28.37
N GLU A 54 16.55 10.32 -28.14
CA GLU A 54 16.68 10.90 -26.80
C GLU A 54 15.36 11.14 -26.08
N SER A 55 14.28 11.49 -26.80
CA SER A 55 12.97 11.73 -26.18
C SER A 55 12.36 10.41 -25.67
N VAL A 56 12.50 9.34 -26.44
CA VAL A 56 12.07 7.97 -26.07
C VAL A 56 12.82 7.49 -24.83
N ILE A 57 14.13 7.72 -24.79
CA ILE A 57 14.97 7.40 -23.63
C ILE A 57 14.53 8.18 -22.39
N ARG A 58 14.32 9.50 -22.52
CA ARG A 58 13.89 10.35 -21.42
C ARG A 58 12.53 9.93 -20.87
N GLN A 59 11.61 9.56 -21.77
CA GLN A 59 10.30 9.03 -21.41
C GLN A 59 10.42 7.69 -20.68
N ALA A 60 11.26 6.76 -21.17
CA ALA A 60 11.51 5.48 -20.52
C ALA A 60 12.06 5.63 -19.10
N ARG A 61 13.02 6.54 -18.89
CA ARG A 61 13.56 6.87 -17.56
C ARG A 61 12.48 7.42 -16.63
N LYS A 62 11.61 8.30 -17.14
CA LYS A 62 10.49 8.85 -16.36
C LYS A 62 9.51 7.75 -15.95
N LEU A 63 9.16 6.85 -16.86
CA LEU A 63 8.29 5.72 -16.56
C LEU A 63 8.92 4.77 -15.52
N TYR A 64 10.23 4.52 -15.62
CA TYR A 64 10.97 3.74 -14.63
C TYR A 64 11.00 4.42 -13.24
N ALA A 65 11.20 5.74 -13.19
CA ALA A 65 11.15 6.51 -11.95
C ALA A 65 9.77 6.47 -11.28
N LEU A 66 8.70 6.30 -12.07
CA LEU A 66 7.33 6.11 -11.58
C LEU A 66 7.04 4.67 -11.12
N GLY A 67 8.03 3.78 -11.10
CA GLY A 67 7.89 2.40 -10.61
C GLY A 67 7.35 1.41 -11.65
N ASN A 68 7.27 1.79 -12.92
CA ASN A 68 6.84 0.87 -13.97
C ASN A 68 7.92 -0.19 -14.25
N SER A 69 7.47 -1.43 -14.44
CA SER A 69 8.34 -2.54 -14.86
C SER A 69 8.83 -2.37 -16.29
N VAL A 70 9.97 -3.00 -16.62
CA VAL A 70 10.54 -2.98 -17.98
C VAL A 70 9.53 -3.46 -19.06
N ARG A 71 8.66 -4.42 -18.72
CA ARG A 71 7.60 -4.87 -19.64
C ARG A 71 6.56 -3.79 -19.90
N GLN A 72 6.08 -3.11 -18.85
CA GLN A 72 5.11 -2.02 -18.98
C GLN A 72 5.70 -0.84 -19.76
N ILE A 73 6.96 -0.49 -19.49
CA ILE A 73 7.68 0.56 -20.23
C ILE A 73 7.72 0.21 -21.73
N LYS A 74 8.04 -1.04 -22.08
CA LYS A 74 8.04 -1.49 -23.48
C LYS A 74 6.68 -1.28 -24.15
N THR A 75 5.60 -1.73 -23.51
CA THR A 75 4.23 -1.59 -24.05
C THR A 75 3.85 -0.12 -24.29
N ILE A 76 4.15 0.76 -23.33
CA ILE A 76 3.86 2.19 -23.45
C ILE A 76 4.67 2.84 -24.58
N LEU A 77 5.93 2.43 -24.76
CA LEU A 77 6.77 2.96 -25.85
C LEU A 77 6.31 2.45 -27.23
N GLU A 78 5.85 1.21 -27.34
CA GLU A 78 5.26 0.66 -28.58
C GLU A 78 4.02 1.44 -29.01
N GLU A 79 3.18 1.88 -28.07
CA GLU A 79 2.00 2.71 -28.35
C GLU A 79 2.36 4.12 -28.83
N SER A 80 3.54 4.63 -28.46
CA SER A 80 4.00 5.98 -28.80
C SER A 80 4.55 6.13 -30.23
N LYS A 81 4.44 5.09 -31.07
CA LYS A 81 5.01 5.00 -32.42
C LYS A 81 6.54 5.13 -32.47
N ALA A 82 7.22 4.80 -31.36
CA ALA A 82 8.68 4.71 -31.35
C ALA A 82 9.15 3.53 -32.23
N THR A 83 10.30 3.68 -32.88
CA THR A 83 10.88 2.59 -33.69
C THR A 83 11.44 1.48 -32.80
N PRO A 84 11.48 0.21 -33.27
CA PRO A 84 12.02 -0.90 -32.50
C PRO A 84 13.43 -0.65 -31.94
N ASP A 85 14.31 -0.03 -32.74
CA ASP A 85 15.69 0.29 -32.35
C ASP A 85 15.75 1.32 -31.21
N GLN A 86 14.87 2.32 -31.23
CA GLN A 86 14.76 3.33 -30.17
C GLN A 86 14.23 2.74 -28.87
N ILE A 87 13.26 1.83 -28.97
CA ILE A 87 12.71 1.11 -27.82
C ILE A 87 13.80 0.24 -27.21
N GLU A 88 14.58 -0.48 -28.02
CA GLU A 88 15.66 -1.32 -27.52
C GLU A 88 16.76 -0.50 -26.82
N ALA A 89 17.17 0.63 -27.41
CA ALA A 89 18.13 1.54 -26.79
C ALA A 89 17.63 2.08 -25.44
N ALA A 90 16.36 2.49 -25.36
CA ALA A 90 15.75 2.96 -24.12
C ALA A 90 15.65 1.87 -23.05
N LEU A 91 15.27 0.65 -23.43
CA LEU A 91 15.19 -0.50 -22.51
C LEU A 91 16.57 -0.96 -22.04
N ALA A 92 17.60 -0.89 -22.89
CA ALA A 92 18.97 -1.20 -22.51
C ALA A 92 19.46 -0.28 -21.38
N GLU A 93 19.15 1.01 -21.46
CA GLU A 93 19.50 1.96 -20.40
C GLU A 93 18.71 1.71 -19.10
N VAL A 94 17.41 1.47 -19.18
CA VAL A 94 16.59 1.16 -17.99
C VAL A 94 17.12 -0.11 -17.28
N ARG A 95 17.58 -1.12 -18.03
CA ARG A 95 18.20 -2.32 -17.44
C ARG A 95 19.51 -2.01 -16.71
N GLN A 96 20.32 -1.06 -17.21
CA GLN A 96 21.53 -0.63 -16.51
C GLN A 96 21.20 0.06 -15.19
N LEU A 97 20.15 0.89 -15.16
CA LEU A 97 19.67 1.53 -13.94
C LEU A 97 19.17 0.50 -12.91
N ASP A 98 18.45 -0.54 -13.35
CA ASP A 98 18.01 -1.63 -12.47
C ASP A 98 19.20 -2.40 -11.87
N ARG A 99 20.22 -2.74 -12.69
CA ARG A 99 21.43 -3.39 -12.20
C ARG A 99 22.17 -2.54 -11.17
N ARG A 100 22.40 -1.25 -11.44
CA ARG A 100 23.06 -0.34 -10.49
C ARG A 100 22.28 -0.22 -9.18
N LYS A 101 20.95 -0.14 -9.24
CA LYS A 101 20.09 -0.06 -8.05
C LYS A 101 20.12 -1.36 -7.22
N ARG A 102 20.16 -2.52 -7.89
CA ARG A 102 20.33 -3.82 -7.21
C ARG A 102 21.70 -3.94 -6.57
N GLU A 103 22.76 -3.54 -7.27
CA GLU A 103 24.12 -3.55 -6.72
C GLU A 103 24.26 -2.60 -5.52
N SER A 104 23.65 -1.41 -5.56
CA SER A 104 23.65 -0.50 -4.41
C SER A 104 22.86 -1.05 -3.23
N ASN A 105 21.68 -1.64 -3.48
CA ASN A 105 20.89 -2.27 -2.41
C ASN A 105 21.61 -3.49 -1.82
N GLN A 106 22.26 -4.31 -2.64
CA GLN A 106 23.00 -5.49 -2.18
C GLN A 106 24.23 -5.11 -1.33
N ARG A 107 24.96 -4.06 -1.71
CA ARG A 107 26.07 -3.54 -0.90
C ARG A 107 25.62 -2.99 0.45
N SER A 108 24.47 -2.32 0.49
CA SER A 108 23.87 -1.82 1.74
C SER A 108 23.49 -2.98 2.69
N LEU A 109 22.87 -4.03 2.16
CA LEU A 109 22.52 -5.23 2.93
C LEU A 109 23.74 -5.97 3.51
N TRP A 110 24.86 -6.01 2.77
CA TRP A 110 26.07 -6.68 3.25
C TRP A 110 26.75 -5.93 4.41
N LEU A 111 26.74 -4.60 4.39
CA LEU A 111 27.32 -3.78 5.46
C LEU A 111 26.52 -3.86 6.77
N MET A 112 25.19 -4.02 6.70
CA MET A 112 24.37 -4.20 7.91
C MET A 112 24.55 -5.58 8.55
N GLY A 113 24.79 -6.64 7.76
CA GLY A 113 24.96 -8.00 8.28
C GLY A 113 26.18 -8.17 9.20
N SER A 114 27.30 -7.48 8.91
CA SER A 114 28.52 -7.60 9.72
C SER A 114 28.44 -6.89 11.08
N ALA A 115 27.70 -5.79 11.18
CA ALA A 115 27.57 -5.05 12.44
C ALA A 115 26.67 -5.80 13.45
N GLY A 116 25.62 -6.48 12.98
CA GLY A 116 24.73 -7.28 13.83
C GLY A 116 25.42 -8.48 14.49
N ALA A 117 26.34 -9.14 13.79
CA ALA A 117 27.05 -10.31 14.32
C ALA A 117 27.99 -9.95 15.51
N MET A 118 28.61 -8.76 15.47
CA MET A 118 29.51 -8.31 16.54
C MET A 118 28.73 -7.90 17.81
N PHE A 119 27.52 -7.35 17.64
CA PHE A 119 26.63 -7.00 18.75
C PHE A 119 26.08 -8.24 19.49
N PHE A 120 25.77 -9.30 18.75
CA PHE A 120 25.33 -10.58 19.33
C PHE A 120 26.41 -11.26 20.18
N LEU A 121 27.68 -11.18 19.78
CA LEU A 121 28.80 -11.72 20.56
C LEU A 121 29.05 -10.93 21.87
N LEU A 122 28.84 -9.62 21.85
CA LEU A 122 28.92 -8.78 23.06
C LEU A 122 27.79 -9.07 24.05
N LEU A 123 26.56 -9.27 23.58
CA LEU A 123 25.42 -9.62 24.44
C LEU A 123 25.53 -11.02 25.06
N ALA A 124 26.05 -12.00 24.31
CA ALA A 124 26.33 -13.33 24.84
C ALA A 124 27.37 -13.30 25.98
N GLY A 125 28.37 -12.41 25.89
CA GLY A 125 29.35 -12.20 26.96
C GLY A 125 28.73 -11.65 28.25
N VAL A 126 27.72 -10.77 28.17
CA VAL A 126 27.06 -10.19 29.35
C VAL A 126 26.11 -11.21 30.02
N ALA A 127 25.42 -12.05 29.25
CA ALA A 127 24.57 -13.10 29.80
C ALA A 127 25.35 -14.15 30.61
N ALA A 128 26.59 -14.47 30.21
CA ALA A 128 27.45 -15.39 30.95
C ALA A 128 27.85 -14.86 32.35
N VAL A 129 27.97 -13.54 32.52
CA VAL A 129 28.35 -12.93 33.81
C VAL A 129 27.18 -12.89 34.80
N VAL A 130 25.94 -12.80 34.32
CA VAL A 130 24.74 -12.71 35.18
C VAL A 130 24.36 -14.08 35.78
N VAL A 131 24.62 -15.20 35.08
CA VAL A 131 24.27 -16.55 35.55
C VAL A 131 25.16 -17.02 36.73
N LEU A 132 26.34 -16.43 36.94
CA LEU A 132 27.26 -16.79 38.04
C LEU A 132 27.05 -16.03 39.38
N ARG A 133 26.07 -15.13 39.50
CA ARG A 133 25.75 -14.45 40.77
C ARG A 133 24.34 -14.80 41.28
N PRO A 134 24.19 -15.76 42.20
CA PRO A 134 22.87 -16.19 42.70
C PRO A 134 22.21 -15.25 43.74
N GLU A 135 22.78 -14.08 44.05
CA GLU A 135 22.36 -13.19 45.15
C GLU A 135 21.27 -12.14 44.81
N LEU A 136 20.72 -12.12 43.59
CA LEU A 136 19.70 -11.13 43.18
C LEU A 136 18.41 -11.79 42.68
N ARG A 137 17.80 -12.65 43.51
CA ARG A 137 16.42 -13.11 43.29
C ARG A 137 15.45 -12.21 44.08
N PRO A 138 14.64 -11.35 43.44
CA PRO A 138 13.52 -10.72 44.13
C PRO A 138 12.40 -11.76 44.38
N SER A 139 11.85 -11.69 45.58
CA SER A 139 10.81 -12.56 46.14
C SER A 139 9.46 -12.41 45.42
N PRO A 140 8.64 -13.48 45.26
CA PRO A 140 7.31 -13.37 44.65
C PRO A 140 6.30 -12.79 45.64
N ALA A 141 5.71 -11.64 45.28
CA ALA A 141 4.58 -11.07 46.00
C ALA A 141 3.27 -11.81 45.64
N THR A 142 2.61 -12.28 46.69
CA THR A 142 1.30 -12.93 46.72
C THR A 142 0.20 -11.99 46.21
N LEU A 143 -0.52 -12.35 45.14
CA LEU A 143 -1.76 -11.68 44.73
C LEU A 143 -2.98 -12.48 45.18
N ARG A 144 -3.84 -11.80 45.93
CA ARG A 144 -5.08 -12.25 46.56
C ARG A 144 -6.26 -12.13 45.57
N PRO A 145 -7.24 -13.05 45.57
CA PRO A 145 -8.38 -13.00 44.67
C PRO A 145 -9.52 -12.14 45.26
N GLY A 146 -10.10 -11.27 44.43
CA GLY A 146 -11.33 -10.53 44.72
C GLY A 146 -12.18 -10.45 43.46
N ALA A 147 -13.36 -11.09 43.50
CA ALA A 147 -14.38 -11.08 42.46
C ALA A 147 -15.40 -9.92 42.72
N PRO A 148 -16.53 -9.83 41.99
CA PRO A 148 -16.71 -9.04 40.78
C PRO A 148 -17.70 -7.88 40.95
N ALA A 149 -17.65 -6.84 40.12
CA ALA A 149 -18.76 -5.89 39.99
C ALA A 149 -18.82 -5.20 38.62
N ASN A 150 -20.00 -5.38 38.01
CA ASN A 150 -20.63 -4.75 36.86
C ASN A 150 -20.18 -3.33 36.42
N GLY A 151 -20.13 -3.16 35.10
CA GLY A 151 -20.91 -2.12 34.40
C GLY A 151 -20.27 -0.73 34.25
N GLN A 152 -19.45 -0.54 33.22
CA GLN A 152 -19.34 0.70 32.43
C GLN A 152 -18.42 0.43 31.22
N PRO A 153 -18.79 0.75 29.96
CA PRO A 153 -17.85 0.65 28.84
C PRO A 153 -16.77 1.73 28.98
N PRO A 154 -15.46 1.39 29.02
CA PRO A 154 -14.42 2.41 29.03
C PRO A 154 -14.30 3.03 27.63
N ALA A 155 -14.26 4.36 27.64
CA ALA A 155 -14.03 5.21 26.49
C ALA A 155 -12.77 4.79 25.70
N ALA A 156 -12.87 4.93 24.39
CA ALA A 156 -11.80 4.74 23.42
C ALA A 156 -10.52 5.46 23.89
N THR A 157 -9.53 4.66 24.30
CA THR A 157 -8.18 5.16 24.57
C THR A 157 -7.44 5.13 23.25
N ALA A 158 -7.08 6.32 22.75
CA ALA A 158 -6.32 6.50 21.53
C ALA A 158 -5.03 5.68 21.57
N ALA A 159 -4.84 4.84 20.55
CA ALA A 159 -3.61 4.08 20.35
C ALA A 159 -2.46 5.04 19.96
N PRO A 160 -1.18 4.68 20.24
CA PRO A 160 -0.02 5.47 19.84
C PRO A 160 0.02 5.58 18.30
N GLY A 161 -0.01 6.81 17.80
CA GLY A 161 -0.09 7.10 16.37
C GLY A 161 1.14 6.60 15.59
N PHE A 162 0.87 5.94 14.45
CA PHE A 162 1.87 5.74 13.41
C PHE A 162 2.31 7.09 12.83
N PRO A 163 3.57 7.25 12.39
CA PRO A 163 3.97 8.45 11.67
C PRO A 163 3.15 8.57 10.37
N ASN A 164 2.46 9.70 10.24
CA ASN A 164 1.72 10.09 9.03
C ASN A 164 2.64 10.01 7.80
N LEU A 165 2.44 8.99 6.96
CA LEU A 165 2.98 8.96 5.60
C LEU A 165 2.21 9.97 4.76
N ASN A 166 2.71 11.21 4.75
CA ASN A 166 2.17 12.27 3.91
C ASN A 166 2.58 12.01 2.45
N LEU A 167 1.83 11.16 1.75
CA LEU A 167 1.99 10.94 0.32
C LEU A 167 1.31 12.09 -0.44
N PRO A 168 1.96 12.68 -1.47
CA PRO A 168 1.31 13.67 -2.32
C PRO A 168 0.12 13.03 -3.04
N SER A 169 -1.09 13.50 -2.69
CA SER A 169 -2.34 13.09 -3.34
C SER A 169 -2.39 13.65 -4.76
N VAL A 170 -1.92 12.85 -5.71
CA VAL A 170 -2.18 13.06 -7.14
C VAL A 170 -2.70 11.73 -7.69
N ILE A 171 -3.95 11.41 -7.36
CA ILE A 171 -4.65 10.27 -7.96
C ILE A 171 -5.29 10.78 -9.27
N PRO A 172 -4.86 10.29 -10.44
CA PRO A 172 -5.56 10.58 -11.69
C PRO A 172 -6.99 10.04 -11.63
N THR A 173 -7.96 10.85 -12.06
CA THR A 173 -9.40 10.61 -11.90
C THR A 173 -9.90 9.29 -12.52
N ASP A 174 -9.17 8.72 -13.49
CA ASP A 174 -9.50 7.41 -14.08
C ASP A 174 -9.20 6.22 -13.16
N ALA A 175 -8.31 6.39 -12.16
CA ALA A 175 -8.06 5.37 -11.14
C ALA A 175 -9.24 5.24 -10.15
N LEU A 176 -10.04 6.30 -9.94
CA LEU A 176 -11.19 6.29 -9.03
C LEU A 176 -12.34 5.39 -9.53
N ALA A 177 -12.54 5.28 -10.84
CA ALA A 177 -13.57 4.40 -11.41
C ALA A 177 -13.23 2.90 -11.23
N THR A 178 -11.94 2.56 -11.23
CA THR A 178 -11.46 1.19 -10.99
C THR A 178 -11.39 0.88 -9.48
N VAL A 179 -11.16 1.90 -8.66
CA VAL A 179 -11.19 1.82 -7.19
C VAL A 179 -12.62 1.65 -6.65
N ALA A 180 -13.62 2.32 -7.25
CA ALA A 180 -15.03 2.20 -6.84
C ALA A 180 -15.63 0.80 -7.07
N ALA A 181 -14.96 -0.05 -7.86
CA ALA A 181 -15.36 -1.43 -8.10
C ALA A 181 -14.70 -2.43 -7.13
N GLN A 182 -13.80 -1.99 -6.24
CA GLN A 182 -13.22 -2.89 -5.24
C GLN A 182 -14.26 -3.21 -4.16
N PRO A 183 -14.44 -4.49 -3.81
CA PRO A 183 -15.38 -4.85 -2.76
C PRO A 183 -14.93 -4.24 -1.43
N THR A 184 -15.87 -3.62 -0.72
CA THR A 184 -15.62 -3.03 0.60
C THR A 184 -15.09 -4.10 1.56
N THR A 185 -14.00 -3.78 2.26
CA THR A 185 -13.46 -4.61 3.33
C THR A 185 -14.50 -4.77 4.44
N GLY A 186 -14.86 -6.02 4.75
CA GLY A 186 -15.72 -6.35 5.89
C GLY A 186 -14.87 -6.68 7.11
N VAL A 187 -15.33 -6.30 8.31
CA VAL A 187 -14.66 -6.64 9.58
C VAL A 187 -15.66 -7.33 10.50
N GLN A 188 -15.33 -8.52 10.97
CA GLN A 188 -16.05 -9.23 12.01
C GLN A 188 -15.17 -9.31 13.25
N GLN A 189 -15.39 -8.42 14.22
CA GLN A 189 -14.70 -8.48 15.51
C GLN A 189 -15.24 -9.61 16.38
N GLY A 190 -14.37 -10.19 17.21
CA GLY A 190 -14.69 -11.33 18.07
C GLY A 190 -14.74 -12.67 17.32
N VAL A 191 -14.68 -12.65 15.99
CA VAL A 191 -14.73 -13.84 15.13
C VAL A 191 -13.36 -14.05 14.51
N GLY A 192 -12.55 -14.94 15.07
CA GLY A 192 -11.20 -15.22 14.58
C GLY A 192 -10.53 -16.36 15.34
N PRO A 193 -9.29 -16.71 14.98
CA PRO A 193 -8.52 -17.74 15.67
C PRO A 193 -8.22 -17.34 17.12
N GLU A 194 -8.10 -18.35 17.99
CA GLU A 194 -7.56 -18.14 19.33
C GLU A 194 -6.11 -17.65 19.28
N ALA A 195 -5.62 -17.15 20.43
CA ALA A 195 -4.26 -16.67 20.57
C ALA A 195 -3.25 -17.72 20.08
N SER A 196 -2.31 -17.29 19.24
CA SER A 196 -1.38 -18.17 18.54
C SER A 196 0.03 -17.59 18.55
N LYS A 197 1.04 -18.45 18.41
CA LYS A 197 2.42 -17.98 18.24
C LYS A 197 2.58 -17.31 16.88
N CYS A 198 3.44 -16.30 16.82
CA CYS A 198 3.74 -15.64 15.55
C CYS A 198 4.35 -16.64 14.56
N PRO A 199 3.81 -16.75 13.33
CA PRO A 199 4.36 -17.64 12.32
C PRO A 199 5.79 -17.22 11.97
N VAL A 200 6.61 -18.20 11.59
CA VAL A 200 8.04 -18.02 11.26
C VAL A 200 8.36 -18.28 9.80
N THR A 201 7.35 -18.72 9.03
CA THR A 201 7.46 -18.95 7.59
C THR A 201 6.19 -18.46 6.88
N PRO A 202 6.28 -18.07 5.59
CA PRO A 202 5.10 -17.69 4.80
C PRO A 202 4.03 -18.79 4.76
N VAL A 203 4.44 -20.07 4.72
CA VAL A 203 3.51 -21.22 4.76
C VAL A 203 2.74 -21.27 6.07
N SER A 204 3.42 -21.06 7.21
CA SER A 204 2.75 -20.98 8.50
C SER A 204 1.86 -19.73 8.63
N ALA A 205 2.25 -18.61 8.02
CA ALA A 205 1.45 -17.39 7.99
C ALA A 205 0.17 -17.59 7.18
N ALA A 206 0.27 -18.14 5.97
CA ALA A 206 -0.88 -18.49 5.14
C ALA A 206 -1.85 -19.46 5.85
N ARG A 207 -1.32 -20.43 6.59
CA ARG A 207 -2.17 -21.35 7.37
C ARG A 207 -2.92 -20.66 8.51
N LEU A 208 -2.25 -19.73 9.20
CA LEU A 208 -2.82 -19.05 10.37
C LEU A 208 -3.78 -17.93 9.96
N PHE A 209 -3.36 -17.11 9.00
CA PHE A 209 -4.04 -15.89 8.59
C PHE A 209 -4.95 -16.10 7.38
N GLY A 210 -4.68 -17.11 6.54
CA GLY A 210 -5.37 -17.34 5.26
C GLY A 210 -4.56 -16.87 4.05
N GLY A 211 -5.07 -17.19 2.86
CA GLY A 211 -4.40 -16.91 1.58
C GLY A 211 -3.31 -17.92 1.20
N GLU A 212 -2.59 -17.63 0.14
CA GLU A 212 -1.47 -18.44 -0.34
C GLU A 212 -0.14 -17.99 0.29
N PRO A 213 0.83 -18.91 0.52
CA PRO A 213 2.14 -18.57 1.09
C PRO A 213 2.87 -17.46 0.32
N ASP A 214 2.73 -17.42 -1.00
CA ASP A 214 3.42 -16.46 -1.87
C ASP A 214 2.95 -15.01 -1.69
N TYR A 215 1.80 -14.81 -1.05
CA TYR A 215 1.31 -13.46 -0.74
C TYR A 215 1.93 -12.88 0.53
N TRP A 216 2.58 -13.71 1.36
CA TRP A 216 3.08 -13.31 2.67
C TRP A 216 4.58 -13.06 2.65
N SER A 217 4.96 -11.90 3.15
CA SER A 217 6.37 -11.53 3.41
C SER A 217 6.52 -11.10 4.86
N GLU A 218 7.58 -11.56 5.51
CA GLU A 218 7.93 -11.09 6.85
C GLU A 218 8.59 -9.71 6.70
N ASN A 219 8.11 -8.75 7.48
CA ASN A 219 8.72 -7.44 7.62
C ASN A 219 9.17 -7.29 9.07
N ASN A 220 10.48 -7.21 9.26
CA ASN A 220 11.11 -7.09 10.58
C ASN A 220 11.53 -5.64 10.90
N ASP A 221 11.23 -4.68 10.03
CA ASP A 221 11.65 -3.28 10.20
C ASP A 221 10.87 -2.57 11.32
N PHE A 222 9.68 -3.08 11.69
CA PHE A 222 8.77 -2.47 12.66
C PHE A 222 8.22 -3.49 13.67
N GLY A 223 9.11 -4.33 14.21
CA GLY A 223 8.74 -5.51 15.01
C GLY A 223 8.43 -6.71 14.14
N ARG A 224 8.10 -7.86 14.74
CA ARG A 224 7.72 -9.06 13.95
C ARG A 224 6.35 -8.87 13.31
N ALA A 225 6.33 -8.42 12.06
CA ALA A 225 5.13 -8.19 11.28
C ALA A 225 5.10 -9.03 10.00
N TRP A 226 3.88 -9.37 9.57
CA TRP A 226 3.61 -10.02 8.30
C TRP A 226 2.89 -9.06 7.38
N VAL A 227 3.37 -8.93 6.14
CA VAL A 227 2.74 -8.10 5.11
C VAL A 227 2.19 -9.01 4.04
N MET A 228 0.92 -8.80 3.68
CA MET A 228 0.26 -9.47 2.57
C MET A 228 -0.16 -8.48 1.51
N LEU A 229 0.10 -8.84 0.25
CA LEU A 229 -0.34 -8.12 -0.93
C LEU A 229 -0.94 -9.11 -1.95
N ALA A 230 -2.25 -9.05 -2.15
CA ALA A 230 -2.98 -9.82 -3.14
C ALA A 230 -3.45 -8.88 -4.27
N ALA A 231 -2.73 -8.91 -5.40
CA ALA A 231 -2.99 -8.00 -6.51
C ALA A 231 -4.15 -8.44 -7.42
N SER A 232 -4.45 -9.74 -7.46
CA SER A 232 -5.39 -10.33 -8.42
C SER A 232 -6.80 -10.54 -7.87
N ALA A 233 -6.92 -10.88 -6.58
CA ALA A 233 -8.20 -11.16 -5.95
C ALA A 233 -8.14 -10.85 -4.45
N PRO A 234 -9.19 -10.26 -3.88
CA PRO A 234 -9.23 -9.95 -2.47
C PRO A 234 -9.43 -11.22 -1.64
N LEU A 235 -8.82 -11.25 -0.45
CA LEU A 235 -8.76 -12.44 0.40
C LEU A 235 -9.52 -12.25 1.71
N THR A 236 -9.82 -13.38 2.36
CA THR A 236 -10.29 -13.40 3.74
C THR A 236 -9.10 -13.65 4.66
N ILE A 237 -8.89 -12.74 5.61
CA ILE A 237 -7.78 -12.75 6.55
C ILE A 237 -8.31 -12.94 7.97
N ARG A 238 -7.65 -13.81 8.72
CA ARG A 238 -7.98 -14.19 10.09
C ARG A 238 -6.90 -13.64 11.02
N VAL A 239 -7.30 -12.83 12.00
CA VAL A 239 -6.41 -12.18 12.97
C VAL A 239 -6.58 -12.87 14.32
N PRO A 240 -5.55 -13.54 14.88
CA PRO A 240 -5.60 -14.20 16.18
C PRO A 240 -5.77 -13.24 17.38
N ALA A 241 -6.28 -13.74 18.50
CA ALA A 241 -6.61 -12.94 19.71
C ALA A 241 -5.47 -12.12 20.35
N ASN A 242 -4.22 -12.45 20.05
CA ASN A 242 -3.02 -11.76 20.57
C ASN A 242 -2.24 -11.01 19.48
N MET A 243 -2.91 -10.68 18.37
CA MET A 243 -2.29 -10.00 17.24
C MET A 243 -3.15 -8.81 16.81
N SER A 244 -2.55 -7.86 16.11
CA SER A 244 -3.26 -6.76 15.48
C SER A 244 -3.02 -6.74 13.98
N ALA A 245 -3.98 -6.23 13.23
CA ALA A 245 -3.86 -6.10 11.78
C ALA A 245 -4.19 -4.68 11.31
N GLY A 246 -3.40 -4.14 10.38
CA GLY A 246 -3.66 -2.89 9.68
C GLY A 246 -4.06 -3.17 8.24
N TYR A 247 -5.19 -2.63 7.77
CA TYR A 247 -5.60 -2.76 6.37
C TYR A 247 -5.95 -1.39 5.77
N MET A 248 -5.89 -1.28 4.45
CA MET A 248 -6.27 -0.06 3.74
C MET A 248 -7.77 -0.08 3.41
N ARG A 249 -8.47 0.98 3.77
CA ARG A 249 -9.80 1.32 3.25
C ARG A 249 -9.62 2.34 2.13
N ILE A 250 -10.32 2.17 1.00
CA ILE A 250 -10.13 3.01 -0.20
C ILE A 250 -11.40 3.82 -0.56
N ASN A 251 -12.58 3.46 -0.03
CA ASN A 251 -13.86 4.01 -0.48
C ASN A 251 -14.07 5.51 -0.25
N GLU A 252 -13.55 6.08 0.85
CA GLU A 252 -13.77 7.49 1.24
C GLU A 252 -12.46 8.28 1.41
N GLY A 253 -11.35 7.66 1.04
CA GLY A 253 -9.99 8.13 1.30
C GLY A 253 -9.07 6.94 1.54
N LEU A 254 -7.78 7.12 1.27
CA LEU A 254 -6.75 6.11 1.61
C LEU A 254 -6.46 6.23 3.11
N GLU A 255 -7.10 5.38 3.88
CA GLU A 255 -6.94 5.34 5.34
C GLU A 255 -6.49 3.94 5.79
N MET A 256 -5.53 3.90 6.70
CA MET A 256 -5.10 2.66 7.35
C MET A 256 -5.91 2.46 8.63
N ILE A 257 -6.65 1.35 8.69
CA ILE A 257 -7.48 0.99 9.85
C ILE A 257 -6.84 -0.18 10.58
N SER A 258 -6.68 -0.04 11.89
CA SER A 258 -6.20 -1.12 12.76
C SER A 258 -7.37 -1.90 13.37
N VAL A 259 -7.24 -3.22 13.42
CA VAL A 259 -8.11 -4.13 14.17
C VAL A 259 -7.27 -4.97 15.12
N VAL A 260 -7.76 -5.21 16.33
CA VAL A 260 -7.17 -6.15 17.28
C VAL A 260 -7.94 -7.46 17.19
N GLY A 261 -7.24 -8.59 17.15
CA GLY A 261 -7.89 -9.89 17.11
C GLY A 261 -8.58 -10.25 18.45
N PRO A 262 -9.43 -11.28 18.46
CA PRO A 262 -9.73 -12.16 17.34
C PRO A 262 -10.67 -11.46 16.35
N ALA A 263 -10.32 -11.46 15.06
CA ALA A 263 -11.11 -10.80 14.03
C ALA A 263 -10.98 -11.50 12.67
N THR A 264 -11.99 -11.36 11.82
CA THR A 264 -11.98 -11.83 10.44
C THR A 264 -12.23 -10.64 9.52
N LEU A 265 -11.28 -10.40 8.63
CA LEU A 265 -11.34 -9.39 7.60
C LEU A 265 -11.71 -10.07 6.28
N THR A 266 -12.70 -9.55 5.56
CA THR A 266 -13.08 -10.04 4.23
C THR A 266 -12.79 -8.98 3.18
N ASN A 267 -12.56 -9.41 1.94
CA ASN A 267 -12.30 -8.54 0.80
C ASN A 267 -11.01 -7.71 0.91
N VAL A 268 -9.93 -8.29 1.45
CA VAL A 268 -8.67 -7.57 1.70
C VAL A 268 -7.63 -7.84 0.61
N ASN A 269 -7.12 -6.78 -0.01
CA ASN A 269 -5.99 -6.85 -0.96
C ASN A 269 -4.63 -6.53 -0.31
N PHE A 270 -4.65 -5.83 0.82
CA PHE A 270 -3.45 -5.46 1.56
C PHE A 270 -3.72 -5.50 3.06
N VAL A 271 -2.86 -6.18 3.80
CA VAL A 271 -2.90 -6.18 5.27
C VAL A 271 -1.49 -6.32 5.83
N THR A 272 -1.25 -5.65 6.95
CA THR A 272 -0.12 -5.90 7.83
C THR A 272 -0.65 -6.58 9.10
N ILE A 273 0.04 -7.58 9.61
CA ILE A 273 -0.29 -8.24 10.88
C ILE A 273 0.91 -8.11 11.80
N SER A 274 0.73 -7.41 12.92
CA SER A 274 1.73 -7.34 13.98
C SER A 274 1.50 -8.43 15.01
N CYS A 275 2.58 -9.15 15.33
CA CYS A 275 2.60 -10.18 16.35
C CYS A 275 3.03 -9.67 17.73
N GLU A 276 3.39 -8.39 17.87
CA GLU A 276 3.81 -7.80 19.13
C GLU A 276 2.59 -7.23 19.88
N GLN A 277 2.26 -7.86 21.01
CA GLN A 277 1.39 -7.32 22.06
C GLN A 277 2.08 -7.51 23.41
#